data_AF-A0A917DPJ0-F1
#
_entry.id   AF-A0A917DPJ0-F1
#
_cell.length_a   1.000
_cell.length_b   1.000
_cell.length_c   1.000
_cell.angle_alpha   90.00
_cell.angle_beta   90.00
_cell.angle_gamma   90.00
#
_symmetry.space_group_name_H-M   'P 1'
#
loop_
_entity.id
_entity.type
_entity.pdbx_description
1 polymer ?
#
loop_
_entity_poly.entity_id
_entity_poly.type
_entity_poly.pdbx_seq_one_letter_code
_entity_poly.pdbx_strand_id
1 'polypeptide(L)'
;MTTPSTPQMRSQSADLYEIFGAERPNELPQSADNAALISMLFLKLGGALYIHGNGKRAISRPCAGLFSDSHPLPQFPGAGITEQFHNFDEWNGAMKMVNYLFARLHSDDKNFAFDAFALVSVEA
;
A
#
# COMPACT_ATOMS: atom_id res chain seq x y z
N MET A 1 -37.24 37.51 -15.67
CA MET A 1 -36.96 36.59 -14.54
C MET A 1 -35.74 35.76 -14.92
N THR A 2 -34.57 36.18 -14.48
CA THR A 2 -33.27 35.57 -14.76
C THR A 2 -32.84 34.76 -13.54
N THR A 3 -32.71 33.45 -13.68
CA THR A 3 -32.16 32.56 -12.66
C THR A 3 -30.64 32.77 -12.56
N PRO A 4 -30.04 32.88 -11.37
CA PRO A 4 -28.60 32.92 -11.23
C PRO A 4 -28.01 31.52 -11.35
N SER A 5 -27.04 31.37 -12.26
CA SER A 5 -26.26 30.15 -12.46
C SER A 5 -25.47 29.78 -11.21
N THR A 6 -25.68 28.57 -10.70
CA THR A 6 -24.91 27.99 -9.60
C THR A 6 -23.44 27.87 -10.01
N PRO A 7 -22.48 28.35 -9.21
CA PRO A 7 -21.07 28.14 -9.51
C PRO A 7 -20.74 26.65 -9.35
N GLN A 8 -20.25 26.03 -10.42
CA GLN A 8 -19.63 24.71 -10.37
C GLN A 8 -18.47 24.77 -9.38
N MET A 9 -18.64 24.17 -8.20
CA MET A 9 -17.52 23.80 -7.34
C MET A 9 -16.68 22.81 -8.14
N ARG A 10 -15.60 23.30 -8.76
CA ARG A 10 -14.48 22.45 -9.16
C ARG A 10 -14.07 21.67 -7.91
N SER A 11 -14.25 20.36 -7.95
CA SER A 11 -13.61 19.43 -7.02
C SER A 11 -12.10 19.58 -7.20
N GLN A 12 -11.52 20.57 -6.53
CA GLN A 12 -10.09 20.68 -6.33
C GLN A 12 -9.72 19.67 -5.26
N SER A 13 -9.72 18.40 -5.64
CA SER A 13 -8.73 17.48 -5.10
C SER A 13 -7.40 17.91 -5.71
N ALA A 14 -6.87 19.04 -5.22
CA ALA A 14 -5.52 19.46 -5.53
C ALA A 14 -4.63 18.29 -5.11
N ASP A 15 -4.04 17.66 -6.11
CA ASP A 15 -3.15 16.52 -5.96
C ASP A 15 -2.08 16.96 -4.96
N LEU A 16 -2.01 16.32 -3.79
CA LEU A 16 -1.17 16.79 -2.66
C LEU A 16 0.30 17.00 -3.07
N TYR A 17 0.72 16.37 -4.17
CA TYR A 17 2.02 16.56 -4.82
C TYR A 17 2.25 17.97 -5.39
N GLU A 18 1.21 18.65 -5.89
CA GLU A 18 1.32 20.03 -6.40
C GLU A 18 1.57 21.04 -5.27
N ILE A 19 1.01 20.80 -4.07
CA ILE A 19 1.10 21.72 -2.93
C ILE A 19 2.51 21.75 -2.33
N PHE A 20 3.21 20.62 -2.37
CA PHE A 20 4.53 20.46 -1.72
C PHE A 20 5.70 20.43 -2.68
N GLY A 21 5.48 20.60 -3.99
CA GLY A 21 6.55 20.50 -4.99
C GLY A 21 7.26 19.14 -4.99
N ALA A 22 6.58 18.10 -4.49
CA ALA A 22 7.12 16.75 -4.46
C ALA A 22 7.00 16.19 -5.88
N GLU A 23 8.13 16.03 -6.57
CA GLU A 23 8.18 15.25 -7.81
C GLU A 23 7.42 13.94 -7.59
N ARG A 24 6.51 13.60 -8.51
CA ARG A 24 5.86 12.28 -8.48
C ARG A 24 6.99 11.26 -8.32
N PRO A 25 6.93 10.40 -7.29
CA PRO A 25 8.07 9.56 -6.98
C PRO A 25 8.35 8.70 -8.23
N ASN A 26 9.54 8.89 -8.83
CA ASN A 26 9.89 8.30 -10.13
C ASN A 26 9.46 6.82 -10.14
N GLU A 27 8.67 6.42 -11.13
CA GLU A 27 8.23 5.03 -11.22
C GLU A 27 9.44 4.10 -11.27
N LEU A 28 9.30 2.94 -10.61
CA LEU A 28 10.28 1.88 -10.76
C LEU A 28 10.20 1.33 -12.19
N PRO A 29 11.32 0.85 -12.76
CA PRO A 29 11.28 0.15 -14.04
C PRO A 29 10.28 -1.00 -13.99
N GLN A 30 9.42 -1.09 -15.00
CA GLN A 30 8.43 -2.15 -15.12
C GLN A 30 9.09 -3.52 -15.07
N SER A 31 8.71 -4.34 -14.10
CA SER A 31 9.26 -5.68 -13.89
C SER A 31 8.34 -6.49 -12.99
N ALA A 32 7.80 -7.57 -13.54
CA ALA A 32 6.96 -8.50 -12.80
C ALA A 32 7.70 -9.10 -11.58
N ASP A 33 9.02 -9.29 -11.68
CA ASP A 33 9.85 -9.79 -10.57
C ASP A 33 9.91 -8.78 -9.43
N ASN A 34 10.06 -7.49 -9.73
CA ASN A 34 10.03 -6.43 -8.73
C ASN A 34 8.64 -6.35 -8.08
N ALA A 35 7.58 -6.41 -8.89
CA ALA A 35 6.20 -6.41 -8.42
C ALA A 35 5.92 -7.59 -7.47
N ALA A 36 6.35 -8.79 -7.86
CA ALA A 36 6.23 -10.00 -7.05
C ALA A 36 6.99 -9.88 -5.73
N LEU A 37 8.26 -9.47 -5.79
CA LEU A 37 9.09 -9.32 -4.60
C LEU A 37 8.51 -8.29 -3.62
N ILE A 38 8.16 -7.10 -4.10
CA ILE A 38 7.61 -6.03 -3.26
C ILE A 38 6.27 -6.48 -2.65
N SER A 39 5.41 -7.15 -3.42
CA SER A 39 4.15 -7.70 -2.92
C SER A 39 4.37 -8.77 -1.86
N MET A 40 5.30 -9.70 -2.08
CA MET A 40 5.65 -10.72 -1.10
C MET A 40 6.18 -10.11 0.19
N LEU A 41 7.07 -9.12 0.10
CA LEU A 41 7.58 -8.39 1.27
C LEU A 41 6.43 -7.72 2.02
N PHE A 42 5.52 -7.07 1.31
CA PHE A 42 4.36 -6.40 1.90
C PHE A 42 3.47 -7.39 2.67
N LEU A 43 3.14 -8.52 2.04
CA LEU A 43 2.32 -9.57 2.67
C LEU A 43 3.03 -10.22 3.86
N LYS A 44 4.34 -10.46 3.76
CA LYS A 44 5.15 -11.03 4.87
C LYS A 44 5.24 -10.11 6.07
N LEU A 45 5.23 -8.80 5.85
CA LEU A 45 5.12 -7.80 6.91
C LEU A 45 3.70 -7.71 7.48
N GLY A 46 2.74 -8.53 7.03
CA GLY A 46 1.35 -8.54 7.51
C GLY A 46 0.42 -7.59 6.76
N GLY A 47 0.89 -6.96 5.68
CA GLY A 47 0.01 -6.24 4.76
C GLY A 47 -0.94 -7.18 4.03
N ALA A 48 -2.02 -6.63 3.48
CA ALA A 48 -2.95 -7.40 2.66
C ALA A 48 -3.45 -6.58 1.46
N LEU A 49 -3.65 -7.27 0.33
CA LEU A 49 -4.23 -6.74 -0.89
C LEU A 49 -5.64 -7.30 -1.05
N TYR A 50 -6.60 -6.47 -1.46
CA TYR A 50 -7.99 -6.88 -1.64
C TYR A 50 -8.54 -6.42 -2.97
N ILE A 51 -9.40 -7.26 -3.55
CA ILE A 51 -10.34 -6.89 -4.60
C ILE A 51 -11.74 -7.05 -4.03
N HIS A 52 -12.47 -5.95 -3.93
CA HIS A 52 -13.86 -5.92 -3.48
C HIS A 52 -14.80 -6.44 -4.58
N GLY A 53 -16.02 -6.86 -4.22
CA GLY A 53 -17.03 -7.34 -5.17
C GLY A 53 -17.39 -6.33 -6.28
N ASN A 54 -17.26 -5.03 -6.00
CA ASN A 54 -17.43 -3.95 -6.98
C ASN A 54 -16.19 -3.67 -7.87
N GLY A 55 -15.15 -4.52 -7.79
CA GLY A 55 -13.90 -4.38 -8.54
C GLY A 55 -12.91 -3.34 -7.98
N LYS A 56 -13.25 -2.64 -6.89
CA LYS A 56 -12.29 -1.72 -6.25
C LYS A 56 -11.16 -2.50 -5.60
N ARG A 57 -9.96 -1.94 -5.73
CA ARG A 57 -8.73 -2.48 -5.16
C ARG A 57 -8.34 -1.69 -3.92
N ALA A 58 -7.99 -2.39 -2.86
CA ALA A 58 -7.59 -1.79 -1.59
C ALA A 58 -6.38 -2.49 -0.99
N ILE A 59 -5.63 -1.75 -0.19
CA ILE A 59 -4.48 -2.24 0.56
C ILE A 59 -4.77 -2.02 2.03
N SER A 60 -4.55 -3.04 2.87
CA SER A 60 -4.67 -2.94 4.33
C SER A 60 -3.32 -3.09 4.99
N ARG A 61 -3.14 -2.37 6.11
CA ARG A 61 -1.98 -2.46 6.99
C ARG A 61 -2.43 -2.87 8.39
N PRO A 62 -1.66 -3.70 9.09
CA PRO A 62 -1.91 -3.96 10.51
C PRO A 62 -1.85 -2.67 11.32
N CYS A 63 -2.79 -2.50 12.23
CA CYS A 63 -2.82 -1.39 13.18
C CYS A 63 -1.83 -1.63 14.34
N ALA A 64 -1.22 -0.57 14.86
CA ALA A 64 -0.21 -0.63 15.93
C ALA A 64 -0.70 -1.37 17.20
N GLY A 65 -1.99 -1.25 17.52
CA GLY A 65 -2.58 -1.87 18.71
C GLY A 65 -2.86 -3.38 18.60
N LEU A 66 -2.54 -4.01 17.47
CA LEU A 66 -2.78 -5.45 17.28
C LEU A 66 -1.60 -6.31 17.78
N PHE A 67 -0.43 -5.71 18.03
CA PHE A 67 0.77 -6.46 18.39
C PHE A 67 0.92 -6.56 19.91
N SER A 68 1.12 -7.78 20.39
CA SER A 68 1.31 -8.12 21.80
C SER A 68 2.13 -9.41 21.91
N ASP A 69 2.45 -9.85 23.13
CA ASP A 69 3.13 -11.14 23.33
C ASP A 69 2.36 -12.32 22.72
N SER A 70 1.03 -12.21 22.66
CA SER A 70 0.15 -13.22 22.04
C SER A 70 0.05 -13.09 20.51
N HIS A 71 0.46 -11.95 19.96
CA HIS A 71 0.40 -11.61 18.55
C HIS A 71 1.70 -10.86 18.19
N PRO A 72 2.83 -11.58 18.09
CA PRO A 72 4.13 -10.96 17.89
C PRO A 72 4.20 -10.25 16.54
N LEU A 73 5.16 -9.32 16.43
CA LEU A 73 5.44 -8.65 15.16
C LEU A 73 5.75 -9.67 14.07
N PRO A 74 5.22 -9.49 12.84
CA PRO A 74 5.59 -10.33 11.71
C PRO A 74 7.11 -10.27 11.46
N GLN A 75 7.75 -11.44 11.42
CA GLN A 75 9.17 -11.60 11.12
C GLN A 75 9.34 -12.33 9.79
N PHE A 76 10.46 -12.07 9.10
CA PHE A 76 10.82 -12.88 7.94
C PHE A 76 11.25 -14.29 8.38
N PRO A 77 10.78 -15.36 7.70
CA PRO A 77 11.25 -16.71 7.98
C PRO A 77 12.77 -16.80 7.78
N GLY A 78 13.48 -17.25 8.83
CA GLY A 78 14.93 -17.40 8.79
C GLY A 78 15.74 -16.12 9.05
N ALA A 79 15.08 -15.01 9.43
CA ALA A 79 15.79 -13.79 9.85
C ALA A 79 16.75 -14.08 11.01
N GLY A 80 18.02 -13.74 10.82
CA GLY A 80 19.02 -13.80 11.88
C GLY A 80 18.66 -12.87 13.03
N ILE A 81 19.29 -13.06 14.20
CA ILE A 81 19.00 -12.27 15.40
C ILE A 81 19.10 -10.76 15.13
N THR A 82 20.08 -10.34 14.33
CA THR A 82 20.30 -8.92 13.98
C THR A 82 19.34 -8.38 12.92
N GLU A 83 18.52 -9.23 12.28
CA GLU A 83 17.60 -8.87 11.20
C GLU A 83 16.14 -8.86 11.67
N GLN A 84 15.89 -9.32 12.90
CA GLN A 84 14.55 -9.33 13.49
C GLN A 84 14.13 -7.92 13.89
N PHE A 85 12.83 -7.64 13.77
CA PHE A 85 12.25 -6.42 14.33
C PHE A 85 12.13 -6.55 15.85
N HIS A 86 12.79 -5.66 16.58
CA HIS A 86 12.82 -5.66 18.05
C HIS A 86 11.69 -4.83 18.65
N ASN A 87 11.11 -3.94 17.86
CA ASN A 87 10.03 -3.06 18.28
C ASN A 87 9.13 -2.69 17.09
N PHE A 88 7.98 -2.11 17.43
CA PHE A 88 6.98 -1.71 16.44
C PHE A 88 7.50 -0.66 15.46
N ASP A 89 8.36 0.26 15.90
CA ASP A 89 8.84 1.36 15.05
C ASP A 89 9.76 0.85 13.93
N GLU A 90 10.62 -0.13 14.21
CA GLU A 90 11.43 -0.81 13.21
C GLU A 90 10.56 -1.50 12.15
N TRP A 91 9.59 -2.31 12.59
CA TRP A 91 8.65 -2.97 11.69
C TRP A 91 7.84 -1.96 10.87
N ASN A 92 7.36 -0.88 11.51
CA ASN A 92 6.59 0.16 10.85
C ASN A 92 7.45 0.95 9.83
N GLY A 93 8.74 1.14 10.13
CA GLY A 93 9.73 1.68 9.20
C GLY A 93 9.86 0.81 7.95
N ALA A 94 10.06 -0.51 8.13
CA ALA A 94 10.09 -1.47 7.03
C ALA A 94 8.80 -1.46 6.21
N MET A 95 7.64 -1.47 6.88
CA MET A 95 6.34 -1.40 6.25
C MET A 95 6.16 -0.08 5.45
N LYS A 96 6.62 1.07 5.96
CA LYS A 96 6.60 2.33 5.22
C LYS A 96 7.48 2.28 3.97
N MET A 97 8.68 1.70 4.06
CA MET A 97 9.57 1.54 2.90
C MET A 97 8.93 0.67 1.82
N VAL A 98 8.35 -0.47 2.19
CA VAL A 98 7.68 -1.36 1.24
C VAL A 98 6.44 -0.70 0.63
N ASN A 99 5.62 0.01 1.42
CA ASN A 99 4.50 0.78 0.88
C ASN A 99 4.95 1.84 -0.13
N TYR A 100 6.05 2.53 0.16
CA TYR A 100 6.61 3.51 -0.76
C TYR A 100 7.08 2.86 -2.06
N LEU A 101 7.75 1.70 -2.00
CA LEU A 101 8.12 0.94 -3.19
C LEU A 101 6.90 0.47 -3.99
N PHE A 102 5.86 -0.03 -3.30
CA PHE A 102 4.61 -0.47 -3.93
C PHE A 102 3.91 0.70 -4.63
N ALA A 103 3.88 1.89 -4.01
CA ALA A 103 3.32 3.10 -4.61
C ALA A 103 4.03 3.53 -5.91
N ARG A 104 5.32 3.20 -6.04
CA ARG A 104 6.16 3.49 -7.21
C ARG A 104 6.15 2.42 -8.29
N LEU A 105 5.49 1.29 -8.08
CA LEU A 105 5.30 0.30 -9.13
C LEU A 105 4.55 0.93 -10.32
N HIS A 106 4.94 0.52 -11.52
CA HIS A 106 4.20 0.83 -12.74
C HIS A 106 2.75 0.31 -12.63
N SER A 107 1.81 0.90 -13.36
CA SER A 107 0.39 0.52 -13.32
C SER A 107 0.17 -0.96 -13.61
N ASP A 108 0.87 -1.51 -14.61
CA ASP A 108 0.77 -2.93 -14.97
C ASP A 108 1.33 -3.86 -13.88
N ASP A 109 2.39 -3.45 -13.20
CA ASP A 109 2.97 -4.20 -12.10
C ASP A 109 2.05 -4.18 -10.88
N LYS A 110 1.35 -3.06 -10.63
CA LYS A 110 0.29 -2.99 -9.63
C LYS A 110 -0.87 -3.92 -10.00
N ASN A 111 -1.27 -3.95 -11.27
CA ASN A 111 -2.33 -4.86 -11.74
C ASN A 111 -1.93 -6.32 -11.49
N PHE A 112 -0.73 -6.70 -11.92
CA PHE A 112 -0.15 -8.01 -11.65
C PHE A 112 -0.13 -8.34 -10.15
N ALA A 113 0.30 -7.40 -9.29
CA ALA A 113 0.32 -7.60 -7.85
C ALA A 113 -1.07 -7.90 -7.26
N PHE A 114 -2.10 -7.16 -7.68
CA PHE A 114 -3.47 -7.44 -7.24
C PHE A 114 -3.99 -8.76 -7.81
N ASP A 115 -3.75 -9.06 -9.08
CA ASP A 115 -4.27 -10.27 -9.71
C ASP A 115 -3.60 -11.54 -9.15
N ALA A 116 -2.32 -11.46 -8.76
CA ALA A 116 -1.56 -12.59 -8.25
C ALA A 116 -1.71 -12.80 -6.72
N PHE A 117 -1.89 -11.72 -5.94
CA PHE A 117 -1.76 -11.78 -4.48
C PHE A 117 -2.97 -11.25 -3.70
N ALA A 118 -3.97 -10.62 -4.34
CA ALA A 118 -5.10 -10.10 -3.61
C ALA A 118 -6.03 -11.20 -3.11
N LEU A 119 -6.55 -10.99 -1.90
CA LEU A 119 -7.67 -11.75 -1.37
C LEU A 119 -8.95 -11.22 -2.03
N VAL A 120 -9.73 -12.13 -2.61
CA VAL A 120 -11.06 -11.80 -3.10
C VAL A 120 -11.98 -11.62 -1.90
N SER A 121 -12.38 -10.37 -1.64
CA SER A 121 -13.40 -10.08 -0.65
C SER A 121 -14.75 -10.16 -1.33
N VAL A 122 -15.43 -11.30 -1.15
CA VAL A 122 -16.86 -11.41 -1.48
C VAL A 122 -17.57 -10.54 -0.44
N GLU A 123 -18.23 -9.47 -0.88
CA GLU A 123 -18.93 -8.56 0.03
C GLU A 123 -19.88 -9.35 0.97
N ALA A 124 -19.88 -8.94 2.24
CA ALA A 124 -20.84 -9.39 3.25
C ALA A 124 -22.20 -8.70 3.04
#